data_AF-A0A7W1JK00-F1
#
_entry.id   AF-A0A7W1JK00-F1
#
_cell.length_a   1.000
_cell.length_b   1.000
_cell.length_c   1.000
_cell.angle_alpha   90.00
_cell.angle_beta   90.00
_cell.angle_gamma   90.00
#
_symmetry.space_group_name_H-M   'P 1'
#
loop_
_entity.id
_entity.type
_entity.pdbx_description
1 polymer ?
#
loop_
_entity_poly.entity_id
_entity_poly.type
_entity_poly.pdbx_seq_one_letter_code
_entity_poly.pdbx_strand_id
1 'polypeptide(L)' 'ACPACRAGLRVDESDPVRPELVCTGCGLAYPVRDGIPILLVDEARRPGTD' A
#
# COMPACT_ATOMS: atom_id res chain seq x y z
N ALA A 1 -7.04 5.61 5.75
CA ALA A 1 -7.62 5.72 4.39
C ALA A 1 -6.51 6.04 3.40
N CYS A 2 -6.66 5.69 2.13
CA CYS A 2 -5.67 5.92 1.08
C CYS A 2 -5.44 7.42 0.84
N PRO A 3 -4.18 7.92 0.83
CA PRO A 3 -3.89 9.33 0.60
C PRO A 3 -4.24 9.81 -0.82
N ALA A 4 -4.22 8.92 -1.82
CA ALA A 4 -4.52 9.28 -3.22
C ALA A 4 -6.02 9.39 -3.52
N CYS A 5 -6.82 8.41 -3.07
CA CYS A 5 -8.24 8.30 -3.47
C CYS A 5 -9.23 8.14 -2.31
N ARG A 6 -8.75 8.18 -1.06
CA ARG A 6 -9.55 8.08 0.18
C ARG A 6 -10.29 6.76 0.43
N ALA A 7 -10.15 5.77 -0.44
CA ALA A 7 -10.68 4.42 -0.20
C ALA A 7 -9.99 3.72 0.98
N GLY A 8 -10.49 2.54 1.34
CA GLY A 8 -9.90 1.68 2.36
C GLY A 8 -8.50 1.18 2.00
N LEU A 9 -7.77 0.75 3.03
CA LEU A 9 -6.48 0.06 2.93
C LEU A 9 -6.63 -1.33 3.56
N ARG A 10 -6.04 -2.36 2.95
CA ARG A 10 -5.93 -3.71 3.50
C ARG A 10 -4.45 -4.09 3.62
N VAL A 11 -4.09 -4.88 4.63
CA VAL A 11 -2.75 -5.47 4.71
C VAL A 11 -2.61 -6.48 3.57
N ASP A 12 -1.47 -6.45 2.90
CA ASP A 12 -1.01 -7.53 2.04
C ASP A 12 -0.02 -8.39 2.84
N GLU A 13 -0.45 -9.62 3.12
CA GLU A 13 0.31 -10.60 3.91
C GLU A 13 1.12 -11.56 3.02
N SER A 14 1.16 -11.31 1.70
CA SER A 14 1.88 -12.17 0.76
C SER A 14 3.41 -12.19 0.97
N ASP A 15 3.99 -11.10 1.48
CA ASP A 15 5.38 -11.03 1.91
C ASP A 15 5.45 -10.73 3.42
N PRO A 16 5.74 -11.73 4.27
CA PRO A 16 5.82 -11.53 5.71
C PRO A 16 7.04 -10.70 6.16
N VAL A 17 8.03 -10.50 5.28
CA VAL A 17 9.24 -9.70 5.55
C VAL A 17 9.03 -8.25 5.10
N ARG A 18 8.18 -8.02 4.11
CA ARG A 18 7.90 -6.70 3.54
C ARG A 18 6.38 -6.45 3.49
N PRO A 19 5.74 -6.24 4.64
CA PRO A 19 4.32 -5.97 4.66
C PRO A 19 3.99 -4.67 3.92
N GLU A 20 2.85 -4.68 3.21
CA GLU A 20 2.34 -3.52 2.49
C GLU A 20 0.87 -3.25 2.88
N LEU A 21 0.44 -2.01 2.73
CA LEU A 21 -0.97 -1.64 2.76
C LEU A 21 -1.45 -1.39 1.33
N VAL A 22 -2.34 -2.24 0.83
CA VAL A 22 -2.90 -2.12 -0.51
C VAL A 22 -4.24 -1.37 -0.46
N CYS A 23 -4.38 -0.36 -1.31
CA CYS A 23 -5.62 0.38 -1.46
C CYS A 23 -6.68 -0.45 -2.18
N THR A 24 -7.89 -0.53 -1.61
CA THR A 24 -9.02 -1.25 -2.19
C THR A 24 -9.71 -0.51 -3.34
N GLY A 25 -9.36 0.76 -3.57
CA GLY A 25 -9.91 1.59 -4.65
C GLY A 25 -8.98 1.75 -5.84
N CYS A 26 -7.77 2.29 -5.63
CA CYS A 26 -6.81 2.57 -6.71
C CYS A 26 -5.70 1.54 -6.87
N GLY A 27 -5.65 0.52 -6.00
CA GLY A 27 -4.64 -0.56 -6.07
C GLY A 27 -3.22 -0.17 -5.67
N LEU A 28 -2.95 1.10 -5.31
CA LEU A 28 -1.63 1.51 -4.79
C LEU A 28 -1.26 0.70 -3.54
N ALA A 29 -0.02 0.21 -3.49
CA ALA A 29 0.54 -0.51 -2.36
C ALA A 29 1.59 0.35 -1.64
N TYR A 30 1.37 0.59 -0.34
CA TYR A 30 2.21 1.44 0.50
C TYR A 30 3.11 0.55 1.39
N PRO A 31 4.44 0.71 1.36
CA PRO A 31 5.33 -0.14 2.13
C PRO A 31 5.26 0.18 3.64
N VAL A 32 5.47 -0.84 4.46
CA VAL A 32 5.69 -0.69 5.89
C VAL A 32 7.19 -0.90 6.17
N ARG A 33 7.85 0.10 6.77
CA ARG A 33 9.28 0.06 7.13
C ARG A 33 9.43 0.28 8.63
N ASP A 34 10.13 -0.63 9.32
CA ASP A 34 10.28 -0.60 10.78
C ASP A 34 8.95 -0.52 11.55
N GLY A 35 7.90 -1.17 11.01
CA GLY A 35 6.55 -1.13 11.56
C GLY A 35 5.77 0.16 11.26
N ILE A 36 6.36 1.10 10.53
CA ILE A 36 5.75 2.39 10.17
C ILE A 36 5.22 2.33 8.72
N PRO A 37 3.92 2.53 8.49
CA PRO A 37 3.37 2.64 7.15
C PRO A 37 3.80 3.95 6.47
N ILE A 38 4.45 3.85 5.31
CA ILE A 38 4.84 4.99 4.50
C ILE A 38 3.68 5.34 3.54
N LEU A 39 2.75 6.16 4.01
CA LEU A 39 1.58 6.61 3.23
C LEU A 39 1.90 7.82 2.33
N LEU A 40 3.01 7.75 1.59
CA LEU A 40 3.37 8.73 0.57
C LEU A 40 3.03 8.17 -0.81
N VAL A 41 2.33 8.96 -1.63
CA VAL A 41 1.89 8.53 -2.97
C VAL A 41 3.08 8.22 -3.87
N ASP A 42 4.17 8.98 -3.75
CA ASP A 42 5.37 8.81 -4.59
C ASP A 42 6.20 7.57 -4.19
N GLU A 43 6.04 7.07 -2.97
CA GLU A 43 6.67 5.83 -2.49
C GLU A 43 5.80 4.60 -2.75
N ALA A 44 4.55 4.80 -3.20
CA ALA A 44 3.62 3.71 -3.40
C ALA A 44 3.96 2.92 -4.68
N ARG A 45 3.97 1.59 -4.57
CA ARG A 45 4.04 0.72 -5.73
C ARG A 45 2.70 0.75 -6.47
N ARG A 46 2.75 0.98 -7.78
CA ARG A 46 1.56 0.92 -8.63
C ARG A 46 1.09 -0.53 -8.80
N PRO A 47 -0.22 -0.78 -8.91
CA PRO A 47 -0.71 -2.09 -9.29
C PRO A 47 -0.08 -2.48 -10.64
N GLY A 48 0.37 -3.72 -10.75
CA GLY A 48 0.87 -4.25 -12.01
C GLY A 48 -0.24 -4.19 -13.06
N THR A 49 0.08 -3.66 -14.24
CA THR A 49 -0.73 -3.85 -15.45
C THR A 49 -0.24 -5.11 -16.13
N ASP A 50 -0.75 -6.26 -15.68
CA ASP A 50 -0.80 -7.46 -16.52
C ASP A 50 -2.14 -7.51 -17.27
#